data_AF-A0A9X4AW94-F1
#
_entry.id   AF-A0A9X4AW94-F1
#
_cell.length_a   1.000
_cell.length_b   1.000
_cell.length_c   1.000
_cell.angle_alpha   90.00
_cell.angle_beta   90.00
_cell.angle_gamma   90.00
#
_symmetry.space_group_name_H-M   'P 1'
#
loop_
_entity.id
_entity.type
_entity.pdbx_description
1 polymer ?
#
loop_
_entity_poly.entity_id
_entity_poly.type
_entity_poly.pdbx_seq_one_letter_code
_entity_poly.pdbx_strand_id
1 'polypeptide(L)'
;MGHAHHFLSRLDRVSFEHVELSLSLYRDEALLRHILASGRVPERCERVAISLADPEEGPFLVVTRDGHFVTCLGEGMKPTKDLFLITREKLDAVIRKTEVMRERLAQAEAVARQPGGRAALLRRITMLVHCSRARR
;
A
#
# COMPACT_ATOMS: atom_id res chain seq x y z
N MET A 1 -2.22 1.62 -23.48
CA MET A 1 -0.76 1.91 -23.50
C MET A 1 -0.39 3.40 -23.36
N GLY A 2 -1.34 4.34 -23.20
CA GLY A 2 -1.02 5.78 -23.06
C GLY A 2 -0.89 6.34 -21.62
N HIS A 3 -1.42 5.64 -20.61
CA HIS A 3 -1.51 6.19 -19.24
C HIS A 3 -0.16 6.24 -18.50
N ALA A 4 0.71 5.24 -18.68
CA ALA A 4 2.02 5.20 -18.04
C ALA A 4 2.95 6.33 -18.49
N HIS A 5 2.96 6.65 -19.80
CA HIS A 5 3.78 7.74 -20.34
C HIS A 5 3.31 9.13 -19.88
N HIS A 6 1.98 9.33 -19.80
CA HIS A 6 1.39 10.56 -19.26
C HIS A 6 1.60 10.75 -17.76
N PHE A 7 1.74 9.65 -17.01
CA PHE A 7 2.04 9.70 -15.58
C PHE A 7 3.48 10.14 -15.34
N LEU A 8 4.46 9.54 -16.02
CA LEU A 8 5.88 9.85 -15.84
C LEU A 8 6.20 11.32 -16.14
N SER A 9 5.57 11.92 -17.15
CA SER A 9 5.73 13.34 -17.47
C SER A 9 5.07 14.30 -16.48
N ARG A 10 4.22 13.82 -15.57
CA ARG A 10 3.57 14.63 -14.53
C ARG A 10 4.26 14.55 -13.16
N LEU A 11 5.28 13.71 -13.02
CA LEU A 11 6.10 13.63 -11.82
C LEU A 11 6.88 14.93 -11.55
N ASP A 12 7.12 15.76 -12.57
CA ASP A 12 7.74 17.08 -12.42
C ASP A 12 6.95 18.04 -11.51
N ARG A 13 5.70 17.71 -11.16
CA ARG A 13 4.82 18.52 -10.31
C ARG A 13 4.93 18.22 -8.82
N VAL A 14 5.70 17.20 -8.44
CA VAL A 14 5.87 16.78 -7.05
C VAL A 14 7.35 16.83 -6.67
N SER A 15 7.65 17.09 -5.40
CA SER A 15 9.04 17.11 -4.92
C SER A 15 9.71 15.74 -5.09
N PHE A 16 11.04 15.72 -5.10
CA PHE A 16 11.84 14.50 -5.32
C PHE A 16 11.44 13.35 -4.38
N GLU A 17 11.22 13.63 -3.09
CA GLU A 17 10.76 12.64 -2.11
C GLU A 17 9.41 12.00 -2.51
N HIS A 18 8.47 12.80 -2.99
CA HIS A 18 7.17 12.32 -3.45
C HIS A 18 7.24 11.59 -4.79
N VAL A 19 8.24 11.89 -5.63
CA VAL A 19 8.52 11.13 -6.86
C VAL A 19 8.92 9.70 -6.52
N GLU A 20 9.86 9.51 -5.58
CA GLU A 20 10.30 8.16 -5.18
C GLU A 20 9.15 7.32 -4.62
N LEU A 21 8.34 7.91 -3.72
CA LEU A 21 7.15 7.24 -3.20
C LEU A 21 6.18 6.88 -4.33
N SER A 22 5.90 7.81 -5.25
CA SER A 22 5.00 7.56 -6.39
C SER A 22 5.51 6.44 -7.30
N LEU A 23 6.83 6.39 -7.55
CA LEU A 23 7.46 5.35 -8.36
C LEU A 23 7.46 3.99 -7.66
N SER A 24 7.64 3.94 -6.34
CA SER A 24 7.55 2.69 -5.59
C SER A 24 6.14 2.08 -5.66
N LEU A 25 5.10 2.91 -5.51
CA LEU A 25 3.71 2.49 -5.68
C LEU A 25 3.40 2.08 -7.13
N TYR A 26 4.02 2.73 -8.12
CA TYR A 26 3.88 2.39 -9.52
C TYR A 26 4.47 1.02 -9.87
N ARG A 27 5.60 0.66 -9.25
CA ARG A 27 6.28 -0.62 -9.49
C ARG A 27 5.61 -1.78 -8.75
N ASP A 28 4.97 -1.53 -7.61
CA ASP A 28 4.33 -2.55 -6.79
C ASP A 28 2.79 -2.45 -6.87
N GLU A 29 2.24 -2.95 -7.98
CA GLU A 29 0.79 -2.97 -8.22
C GLU A 29 0.02 -3.77 -7.14
N ALA A 30 0.64 -4.82 -6.58
CA ALA A 30 0.03 -5.63 -5.54
C ALA A 30 -0.12 -4.84 -4.23
N LEU A 31 0.89 -4.07 -3.83
CA LEU A 31 0.82 -3.15 -2.71
C LEU A 31 -0.24 -2.07 -2.94
N LEU A 32 -0.27 -1.47 -4.14
CA LEU A 32 -1.26 -0.45 -4.47
C LEU A 32 -2.70 -0.98 -4.36
N ARG A 33 -2.98 -2.16 -4.93
CA ARG A 33 -4.29 -2.82 -4.79
C ARG A 33 -4.61 -3.12 -3.32
N HIS A 34 -3.63 -3.52 -2.52
CA HIS A 34 -3.82 -3.74 -1.08
C HIS A 34 -4.15 -2.45 -0.31
N ILE A 35 -3.51 -1.33 -0.67
CA ILE A 35 -3.82 0.00 -0.12
C ILE A 35 -5.26 0.38 -0.43
N LEU A 36 -5.69 0.25 -1.69
CA LEU A 36 -7.05 0.58 -2.12
C LEU A 36 -8.11 -0.28 -1.41
N ALA A 37 -7.86 -1.59 -1.30
CA ALA A 37 -8.74 -2.50 -0.56
C ALA A 37 -8.83 -2.14 0.93
N SER A 38 -7.69 -1.81 1.56
CA SER A 38 -7.62 -1.42 2.97
C SER A 38 -8.23 -0.06 3.27
N GLY A 39 -8.27 0.82 2.25
CA GLY A 39 -8.93 2.13 2.29
C GLY A 39 -10.46 2.05 2.28
N ARG A 40 -11.06 0.88 2.00
CA ARG A 40 -12.51 0.68 1.85
C ARG A 40 -13.13 1.66 0.83
N VAL A 41 -12.47 1.82 -0.32
CA VAL A 41 -12.93 2.70 -1.40
C VAL A 41 -14.35 2.31 -1.82
N PRO A 42 -15.34 3.23 -1.76
CA PRO A 42 -16.71 2.95 -2.17
C PRO A 42 -16.82 2.53 -3.64
N GLU A 43 -17.72 1.60 -3.97
CA GLU A 43 -17.94 1.09 -5.35
C GLU A 43 -18.26 2.18 -6.36
N ARG A 44 -18.96 3.22 -5.94
CA ARG A 44 -19.29 4.40 -6.76
C ARG A 44 -18.07 5.25 -7.18
N CYS A 45 -16.92 5.06 -6.54
CA CYS A 45 -15.72 5.85 -6.83
C CYS A 45 -14.87 5.13 -7.90
N GLU A 46 -14.84 5.68 -9.10
CA GLU A 46 -14.00 5.17 -10.20
C GLU A 46 -12.52 5.50 -9.99
N ARG A 47 -12.25 6.60 -9.29
CA ARG A 47 -10.91 7.12 -9.04
C ARG A 47 -10.74 7.48 -7.57
N VAL A 48 -9.48 7.44 -7.14
CA VAL A 48 -9.05 7.63 -5.75
C VAL A 48 -7.87 8.58 -5.76
N ALA A 49 -7.91 9.56 -4.86
CA ALA A 49 -6.78 10.41 -4.54
C ALA A 49 -6.04 9.82 -3.33
N ILE A 50 -4.73 9.71 -3.42
CA ILE A 50 -3.84 9.28 -2.34
C ILE A 50 -2.98 10.48 -1.99
N SER A 51 -3.13 11.01 -0.78
CA SER A 51 -2.25 12.08 -0.29
C SER A 51 -0.85 11.53 -0.05
N LEU A 52 0.14 12.24 -0.57
CA LEU A 52 1.56 11.93 -0.40
C LEU A 52 2.18 12.72 0.75
N ALA A 53 1.55 13.77 1.26
CA ALA A 53 2.00 14.49 2.46
C ALA A 53 0.81 15.04 3.24
N ASP A 54 0.32 16.22 2.85
CA ASP A 54 -0.78 16.87 3.53
C ASP A 54 -2.13 16.41 2.93
N PRO A 55 -3.13 16.04 3.75
CA PRO A 55 -4.42 15.58 3.24
C PRO A 55 -5.26 16.70 2.61
N GLU A 56 -4.97 17.96 2.90
CA GLU A 56 -5.62 19.13 2.31
C GLU A 56 -4.78 19.73 1.18
N GLU A 57 -3.51 20.06 1.42
CA GLU A 57 -2.63 20.76 0.48
C GLU A 57 -1.93 19.83 -0.54
N GLY A 58 -1.89 18.52 -0.27
CA GLY A 58 -1.24 17.55 -1.14
C GLY A 58 0.27 17.44 -0.93
N PRO A 59 1.03 16.99 -1.94
CA PRO A 59 0.58 16.58 -3.27
C PRO A 59 -0.24 15.28 -3.25
N PHE A 60 -0.98 15.03 -4.33
CA PHE A 60 -1.83 13.84 -4.45
C PHE A 60 -1.49 13.00 -5.66
N LEU A 61 -1.51 11.69 -5.46
CA LEU A 61 -1.49 10.69 -6.52
C LEU A 61 -2.92 10.25 -6.85
N VAL A 62 -3.33 10.35 -8.11
CA VAL A 62 -4.66 9.91 -8.56
C VAL A 62 -4.54 8.60 -9.32
N VAL A 63 -5.28 7.60 -8.85
CA VAL A 63 -5.35 6.26 -9.44
C VAL A 63 -6.80 5.85 -9.68
N THR A 64 -7.02 4.87 -10.55
CA THR A 64 -8.33 4.21 -10.65
C THR A 64 -8.54 3.28 -9.45
N ARG A 65 -9.80 2.90 -9.19
CA ARG A 65 -10.17 1.91 -8.18
C ARG A 65 -9.39 0.59 -8.31
N ASP A 66 -9.04 0.20 -9.54
CA ASP A 66 -8.30 -1.03 -9.84
C ASP A 66 -6.77 -0.89 -9.74
N GLY A 67 -6.28 0.30 -9.39
CA GLY A 67 -4.85 0.57 -9.20
C GLY A 67 -4.11 1.06 -10.45
N HIS A 68 -4.83 1.54 -11.47
CA HIS A 68 -4.17 2.14 -12.63
C HIS A 68 -3.85 3.62 -12.41
N PHE A 69 -2.67 4.05 -12.81
CA PHE A 69 -2.22 5.44 -12.63
C PHE A 69 -2.94 6.39 -13.59
N VAL A 70 -3.45 7.50 -13.05
CA VAL A 70 -4.15 8.54 -13.83
C VAL A 70 -3.34 9.82 -13.90
N THR A 71 -2.95 10.40 -12.77
CA THR A 71 -2.18 11.67 -12.72
C THR A 71 -1.58 11.94 -11.35
N CYS A 72 -0.62 12.87 -11.28
CA CYS A 72 -0.23 13.57 -10.06
C CYS A 72 -0.86 14.97 -10.02
N LEU A 73 -1.21 15.40 -8.81
CA LEU A 73 -1.59 16.77 -8.46
C LEU A 73 -0.48 17.32 -7.56
N GLY A 74 0.09 18.47 -7.93
CA GLY A 74 1.12 19.13 -7.14
C GLY A 74 0.56 19.74 -5.85
N GLU A 75 1.43 20.31 -5.02
CA GLU A 75 1.01 21.05 -3.83
C GLU A 75 0.08 22.23 -4.20
N GLY A 76 -0.94 22.46 -3.36
CA GLY A 76 -2.00 23.44 -3.59
C GLY A 76 -3.05 23.02 -4.63
N MET A 77 -2.83 21.92 -5.37
CA MET A 77 -3.84 21.37 -6.28
C MET A 77 -4.77 20.41 -5.54
N LYS A 78 -6.07 20.71 -5.52
CA LYS A 78 -7.06 19.89 -4.81
C LYS A 78 -7.62 18.78 -5.71
N PRO A 79 -7.80 17.55 -5.19
CA PRO A 79 -8.60 16.54 -5.87
C PRO A 79 -10.06 17.02 -6.00
N THR A 80 -10.72 16.64 -7.08
CA THR A 80 -12.14 16.90 -7.27
C THR A 80 -12.96 16.24 -6.15
N LYS A 81 -14.10 16.86 -5.78
CA LYS A 81 -14.89 16.48 -4.58
C LYS A 81 -15.49 15.07 -4.64
N ASP A 82 -15.52 14.46 -5.81
CA ASP A 82 -16.01 13.11 -6.09
C ASP A 82 -14.95 12.01 -5.84
N LEU A 83 -13.67 12.39 -5.72
CA LEU A 83 -12.59 11.46 -5.44
C LEU A 83 -12.60 11.02 -3.97
N PHE A 84 -12.54 9.71 -3.74
CA PHE A 84 -12.26 9.20 -2.41
C PHE A 84 -10.81 9.51 -2.03
N LEU A 85 -10.59 10.10 -0.86
CA LEU A 85 -9.25 10.44 -0.37
C LEU A 85 -8.73 9.36 0.58
N ILE A 86 -7.56 8.81 0.26
CA ILE A 86 -6.70 8.06 1.18
C ILE A 86 -5.65 9.04 1.71
N THR A 87 -5.64 9.27 3.02
CA THR A 87 -4.67 10.18 3.66
C THR A 87 -3.29 9.55 3.75
N ARG A 88 -2.25 10.38 3.95
CA ARG A 88 -0.87 9.92 4.10
C ARG A 88 -0.70 8.99 5.30
N GLU A 89 -1.37 9.28 6.43
CA GLU A 89 -1.31 8.44 7.63
C GLU A 89 -1.90 7.05 7.35
N LYS A 90 -2.99 6.99 6.59
CA LYS A 90 -3.63 5.73 6.21
C LYS A 90 -2.72 4.93 5.27
N LEU A 91 -2.10 5.60 4.31
CA LEU A 91 -1.10 5.01 3.41
C LEU A 91 0.05 4.39 4.22
N ASP A 92 0.68 5.16 5.10
CA ASP A 92 1.82 4.72 5.92
C ASP A 92 1.45 3.57 6.86
N ALA A 93 0.23 3.59 7.42
CA ALA A 93 -0.25 2.49 8.26
C ALA A 93 -0.37 1.16 7.49
N VAL A 94 -0.84 1.21 6.24
CA VAL A 94 -0.96 0.01 5.39
C VAL A 94 0.41 -0.48 4.93
N ILE A 95 1.30 0.41 4.48
CA ILE A 95 2.66 0.05 4.07
C ILE A 95 3.39 -0.65 5.22
N ARG A 96 3.42 -0.03 6.41
CA ARG A 96 4.07 -0.60 7.60
C ARG A 96 3.54 -1.98 7.96
N LYS A 97 2.21 -2.16 7.92
CA LYS A 97 1.59 -3.46 8.19
C LYS A 97 2.00 -4.51 7.16
N THR A 98 2.11 -4.10 5.91
CA THR A 98 2.51 -4.99 4.80
C THR A 98 3.96 -5.43 4.95
N GLU A 99 4.87 -4.51 5.27
CA GLU A 99 6.29 -4.81 5.48
C GLU A 99 6.48 -5.78 6.66
N VAL A 100 5.83 -5.55 7.79
CA VAL A 100 5.86 -6.48 8.94
C VAL A 100 5.38 -7.88 8.54
N MET A 101 4.36 -7.98 7.68
CA MET A 101 3.86 -9.27 7.20
C MET A 101 4.82 -9.96 6.23
N ARG A 102 5.43 -9.20 5.31
CA ARG A 102 6.46 -9.69 4.38
C ARG A 102 7.68 -10.22 5.13
N GLU A 103 8.16 -9.49 6.13
CA GLU A 103 9.28 -9.91 6.99
C GLU A 103 8.96 -11.20 7.74
N ARG A 104 7.76 -11.30 8.35
CA ARG A 104 7.32 -12.51 9.07
C ARG A 104 7.25 -13.73 8.15
N LEU A 105 6.77 -13.53 6.92
CA LEU A 105 6.72 -14.60 5.92
C LEU A 105 8.13 -15.04 5.52
N ALA A 106 9.02 -14.10 5.22
CA ALA A 106 10.41 -14.39 4.87
C ALA A 106 11.15 -15.15 5.99
N GLN A 107 10.94 -14.76 7.26
CA GLN A 107 11.49 -15.49 8.41
C GLN A 107 10.93 -16.91 8.51
N ALA A 108 9.61 -17.09 8.30
CA ALA A 108 8.99 -18.42 8.33
C ALA A 108 9.51 -19.32 7.20
N GLU A 109 9.69 -18.77 6.00
CA GLU A 109 10.28 -19.49 4.87
C GLU A 109 11.73 -19.87 5.13
N ALA A 110 12.53 -18.96 5.69
CA ALA A 110 13.92 -19.23 6.05
C ALA A 110 14.02 -20.39 7.05
N VAL A 111 13.16 -20.42 8.08
CA VAL A 111 13.09 -21.55 9.01
C VAL A 111 12.64 -22.82 8.28
N ALA A 112 11.62 -22.76 7.44
CA ALA A 112 11.11 -23.93 6.73
C ALA A 112 12.13 -24.58 5.77
N ARG A 113 13.07 -23.79 5.23
CA ARG A 113 14.16 -24.27 4.36
C ARG A 113 15.28 -24.99 5.12
N GLN A 114 15.37 -24.85 6.45
CA GLN A 114 16.34 -25.60 7.24
C GLN A 114 15.92 -27.07 7.41
N PRO A 115 16.86 -28.02 7.51
CA PRO A 115 16.55 -29.41 7.81
C PRO A 115 15.73 -29.53 9.10
N GLY A 116 14.54 -30.15 9.03
CA GLY A 116 13.60 -30.24 10.16
C GLY A 116 12.79 -28.95 10.46
N GLY A 117 12.99 -27.87 9.69
CA GLY A 117 12.37 -26.56 9.89
C GLY A 117 10.84 -26.55 9.80
N ARG A 118 10.26 -27.36 8.89
CA ARG A 118 8.80 -27.56 8.81
C ARG A 118 8.21 -28.12 10.11
N ALA A 119 8.89 -29.08 10.75
CA ALA A 119 8.45 -29.65 12.02
C ALA A 119 8.62 -28.67 13.20
N ALA A 120 9.62 -27.77 13.13
CA ALA A 120 9.77 -26.69 14.10
C ALA A 120 8.65 -25.63 13.97
N LEU A 121 8.27 -25.29 12.73
CA LEU A 121 7.20 -24.32 12.46
C LEU A 121 5.83 -24.83 12.96
N LEU A 122 5.51 -26.10 12.67
CA LEU A 122 4.27 -26.74 13.15
C LEU A 122 4.20 -26.74 14.68
N ARG A 123 5.29 -27.10 15.37
CA ARG A 123 5.35 -27.05 16.84
C ARG A 123 5.07 -25.65 17.40
N ARG A 124 5.59 -24.61 16.75
CA ARG A 124 5.38 -23.21 17.17
C ARG A 124 3.92 -22.79 17.01
N ILE A 125 3.26 -23.18 15.91
CA ILE A 125 1.83 -22.92 15.69
C ILE A 125 0.99 -23.70 16.71
N THR A 126 1.26 -24.99 16.91
CA THR A 126 0.54 -25.82 17.88
C THR A 126 0.65 -25.24 19.30
N MET A 127 1.83 -24.76 19.72
CA MET A 127 1.99 -24.10 21.02
C MET A 127 1.19 -22.81 21.16
N LEU A 128 1.15 -21.95 20.14
CA LEU A 128 0.36 -20.72 20.16
C LEU A 128 -1.14 -21.00 20.26
N VAL A 129 -1.64 -22.01 19.53
CA VAL A 129 -3.04 -22.44 19.60
C VAL A 129 -3.39 -22.99 20.99
N HIS A 130 -2.52 -23.79 21.60
CA HIS A 130 -2.75 -24.33 22.95
C HIS A 130 -2.69 -23.25 24.03
N CYS A 131 -1.77 -22.29 23.92
CA CYS A 131 -1.65 -21.18 24.88
C CYS A 131 -2.82 -20.18 24.78
N SER A 132 -3.46 -20.08 23.61
CA SER A 132 -4.69 -19.27 23.42
C SER A 132 -5.95 -19.92 23.99
N ARG A 133 -5.98 -21.26 24.09
CA ARG A 133 -7.09 -22.02 24.70
C ARG A 133 -6.99 -22.09 26.23
N ALA A 134 -5.79 -22.04 26.81
CA ALA A 134 -5.57 -22.05 28.25
C ALA A 134 -5.81 -20.69 28.96
N ARG A 135 -6.12 -19.63 28.19
CA ARG A 135 -6.38 -18.27 28.67
C ARG A 135 -7.84 -17.81 28.51
N ARG A 136 -8.75 -18.74 28.20
CA ARG A 136 -10.22 -18.52 28.18
C ARG A 136 -10.87 -19.25 29.33
#